data_AF-A0A7X8N6M8-F1
#
_entry.id   AF-A0A7X8N6M8-F1
#
_cell.length_a   1.000
_cell.length_b   1.000
_cell.length_c   1.000
_cell.angle_alpha   90.00
_cell.angle_beta   90.00
_cell.angle_gamma   90.00
#
_symmetry.space_group_name_H-M   'P 1'
#
loop_
_entity.id
_entity.type
_entity.pdbx_description
1 polymer ?
#
loop_
_entity_poly.entity_id
_entity_poly.type
_entity_poly.pdbx_seq_one_letter_code
_entity_poly.pdbx_strand_id
1 'polypeptide(L)'
;MKLQILPNWCKKLGLVVFLVFSFLGVGDDFIDGFNSGYNVASSRNHILPINENVFTFSSYFGENLTHFFEILGIIGILIYMISKEKIEDDYIDKLRLESYQLSAIIGLILSILLYSFSKDLKLTLDYFIMIYLIFYFTIFSIKKRMD
;
A
#
# COMPACT_ATOMS: atom_id res chain seq x y z
N MET A 1 -5.62 -12.67 11.21
CA MET A 1 -4.24 -12.94 10.74
C MET A 1 -3.73 -11.70 10.02
N LYS A 2 -2.61 -11.10 10.45
CA LYS A 2 -2.02 -9.92 9.80
C LYS A 2 -1.17 -10.36 8.59
N LEU A 3 -1.82 -10.74 7.49
CA LEU A 3 -1.17 -11.13 6.23
C LEU A 3 -0.96 -9.92 5.30
N GLN A 4 -0.57 -8.76 5.87
CA GLN A 4 -0.19 -7.60 5.07
C GLN A 4 1.33 -7.45 5.11
N ILE A 5 1.97 -7.91 4.03
CA ILE A 5 3.43 -8.07 3.93
C ILE A 5 4.05 -6.91 3.13
N LEU A 6 3.29 -6.28 2.23
CA LEU A 6 3.79 -5.25 1.32
C LEU A 6 3.57 -3.83 1.86
N PRO A 7 4.54 -2.91 1.66
CA PRO A 7 4.48 -1.52 2.12
C PRO A 7 3.36 -0.75 1.40
N ASN A 8 2.81 0.28 2.04
CA ASN A 8 1.65 1.05 1.54
C ASN A 8 1.85 1.62 0.11
N TRP A 9 3.07 1.94 -0.30
CA TRP A 9 3.31 2.47 -1.64
C TRP A 9 2.98 1.45 -2.75
N CYS A 10 3.07 0.15 -2.46
CA CYS A 10 2.66 -0.93 -3.36
C CYS A 10 1.15 -0.94 -3.62
N LYS A 11 0.32 -0.36 -2.74
CA LYS A 11 -1.13 -0.27 -2.94
C LYS A 11 -1.45 0.61 -4.17
N LYS A 12 -0.79 1.76 -4.28
CA LYS A 12 -0.95 2.66 -5.43
C LYS A 12 -0.42 2.03 -6.71
N LEU A 13 0.73 1.35 -6.62
CA LEU A 13 1.33 0.66 -7.76
C LEU A 13 0.43 -0.48 -8.26
N GLY A 14 -0.05 -1.35 -7.37
CA GLY A 14 -0.94 -2.46 -7.71
C GLY A 14 -2.26 -1.99 -8.34
N LEU A 15 -2.82 -0.89 -7.83
CA LEU A 15 -4.02 -0.28 -8.41
C LEU A 15 -3.78 0.27 -9.83
N VAL A 16 -2.65 0.94 -10.06
CA VAL A 16 -2.30 1.47 -11.40
C VAL A 16 -2.03 0.34 -12.38
N VAL A 17 -1.27 -0.68 -11.96
CA VAL A 17 -1.00 -1.89 -12.76
C VAL A 17 -2.31 -2.58 -13.12
N PHE A 18 -3.19 -2.81 -12.14
CA PHE A 18 -4.51 -3.38 -12.40
C PHE A 18 -5.31 -2.55 -13.42
N LEU A 19 -5.46 -1.24 -13.20
CA LEU A 19 -6.27 -0.39 -14.09
C LEU A 19 -5.74 -0.38 -15.53
N VAL A 20 -4.43 -0.22 -15.70
CA VAL A 20 -3.82 -0.14 -17.04
C VAL A 20 -3.92 -1.48 -17.75
N PHE A 21 -3.54 -2.57 -17.09
CA PHE A 21 -3.47 -3.87 -17.77
C PHE A 21 -4.83 -4.56 -17.90
N SER A 22 -5.78 -4.34 -16.97
CA SER A 22 -7.14 -4.84 -17.14
C SER A 22 -7.91 -4.10 -18.23
N PHE A 23 -7.64 -2.81 -18.44
CA PHE A 23 -8.22 -2.08 -19.57
C PHE A 23 -7.69 -2.59 -20.91
N LEU A 24 -6.39 -2.91 -20.98
CA LEU A 24 -5.76 -3.46 -22.19
C LEU A 24 -6.10 -4.93 -22.44
N GLY A 25 -6.33 -5.72 -21.38
CA GLY A 25 -6.66 -7.15 -21.48
C GLY A 25 -8.15 -7.39 -21.80
N VAL A 26 -9.05 -6.78 -21.02
CA VAL A 26 -10.52 -7.03 -21.12
C VAL A 26 -11.22 -6.05 -22.06
N GLY A 27 -10.48 -5.09 -22.63
CA GLY A 27 -11.03 -4.05 -23.51
C GLY A 27 -11.75 -4.61 -24.74
N ASP A 28 -11.25 -5.71 -25.31
CA ASP A 28 -11.81 -6.33 -26.50
C ASP A 28 -13.15 -7.00 -26.21
N ASP A 29 -13.21 -7.82 -25.17
CA ASP A 29 -14.45 -8.46 -24.71
C ASP A 29 -15.54 -7.43 -24.39
N PHE A 30 -15.14 -6.27 -23.87
CA PHE A 30 -16.05 -5.18 -23.57
C PHE A 30 -16.59 -4.51 -24.84
N ILE A 31 -15.73 -4.24 -25.82
CA ILE A 31 -16.14 -3.64 -27.10
C ILE A 31 -17.01 -4.62 -27.90
N ASP A 32 -16.64 -5.90 -27.93
CA ASP A 32 -17.40 -6.96 -28.60
C ASP A 32 -18.76 -7.19 -27.90
N GLY A 33 -18.79 -7.18 -26.57
CA GLY A 33 -20.03 -7.24 -25.78
C GLY A 33 -20.94 -6.03 -26.03
N PHE A 34 -20.38 -4.83 -26.14
CA PHE A 34 -21.14 -3.61 -26.42
C PHE A 34 -21.70 -3.60 -27.84
N ASN A 35 -20.88 -3.95 -28.84
CA ASN A 35 -21.27 -3.99 -30.24
C ASN A 35 -22.30 -5.09 -30.50
N SER A 36 -22.13 -6.27 -29.91
CA SER A 36 -23.13 -7.35 -30.01
C SER A 36 -24.47 -6.93 -29.40
N GLY A 37 -24.47 -6.28 -28.22
CA GLY A 37 -25.68 -5.72 -27.62
C GLY A 37 -26.36 -4.64 -28.47
N TYR A 38 -25.57 -3.71 -29.02
CA TYR A 38 -26.07 -2.67 -29.92
C TYR A 38 -26.64 -3.24 -31.22
N ASN A 39 -25.98 -4.23 -31.81
CA ASN A 39 -26.42 -4.88 -33.04
C ASN A 39 -27.70 -5.69 -32.82
N VAL A 40 -27.87 -6.35 -31.67
CA VAL A 40 -29.13 -7.04 -31.32
C VAL A 40 -30.28 -6.05 -31.14
N ALA A 41 -30.02 -4.86 -30.57
CA ALA A 41 -31.02 -3.80 -30.44
C ALA A 41 -31.39 -3.17 -31.79
N SER A 42 -30.39 -2.92 -32.64
CA SER A 42 -30.57 -2.36 -33.99
C SER A 42 -31.18 -3.36 -34.99
N SER A 43 -30.91 -4.66 -34.87
CA SER A 43 -31.45 -5.67 -35.78
C SER A 43 -32.96 -5.88 -35.68
N ARG A 44 -33.63 -5.25 -34.70
CA ARG A 44 -35.11 -5.12 -34.67
C ARG A 44 -35.65 -4.09 -35.67
N ASN A 45 -34.83 -3.16 -36.14
CA ASN A 45 -35.18 -2.13 -37.12
C ASN A 45 -34.18 -2.24 -38.28
N HIS A 46 -34.54 -2.97 -39.33
CA HIS A 46 -33.70 -3.21 -40.51
C HIS A 46 -32.97 -1.96 -41.03
N ILE A 47 -31.77 -2.20 -41.60
CA ILE A 47 -30.93 -1.34 -42.45
C ILE A 47 -29.83 -0.54 -41.71
N LEU A 48 -28.73 -1.18 -41.31
CA LEU A 48 -27.39 -0.56 -41.33
C LEU A 48 -26.32 -1.64 -41.55
N PRO A 49 -25.27 -1.37 -42.36
CA PRO A 49 -24.16 -2.30 -42.55
C PRO A 49 -23.38 -2.48 -41.24
N ILE A 50 -22.98 -3.73 -40.98
CA ILE A 50 -22.15 -4.12 -39.84
C ILE A 50 -20.83 -3.35 -39.97
N ASN A 51 -20.50 -2.50 -38.99
CA ASN A 51 -19.20 -1.84 -38.98
C ASN A 51 -18.16 -2.84 -38.48
N GLU A 52 -17.47 -3.48 -39.42
CA GLU A 52 -16.53 -4.58 -39.19
C GLU A 52 -15.15 -4.08 -38.72
N ASN A 53 -14.92 -2.76 -38.76
CA ASN A 53 -13.66 -2.15 -38.35
C ASN A 53 -13.74 -1.75 -36.87
N VAL A 54 -13.89 -2.75 -36.01
CA VAL A 54 -13.76 -2.57 -34.58
C VAL A 54 -12.27 -2.65 -34.26
N PHE A 55 -11.68 -1.55 -33.80
CA PHE A 55 -10.28 -1.53 -33.38
C PHE A 55 -10.17 -2.33 -32.07
N THR A 56 -9.73 -3.59 -32.17
CA THR A 56 -9.47 -4.45 -31.01
C THR A 56 -8.01 -4.36 -30.59
N PHE A 57 -7.76 -4.28 -29.29
CA PHE A 57 -6.44 -4.28 -28.68
C PHE A 57 -5.64 -5.55 -29.04
N SER A 58 -6.30 -6.71 -29.17
CA SER A 58 -5.73 -7.97 -29.67
C SER A 58 -5.26 -7.89 -31.11
N SER A 59 -5.92 -7.11 -31.98
CA SER A 59 -5.42 -6.90 -33.34
C SER A 59 -4.15 -6.05 -33.39
N TYR A 60 -3.96 -5.14 -32.42
CA TYR A 60 -2.80 -4.25 -32.35
C TYR A 60 -1.60 -4.86 -31.59
N PHE A 61 -1.86 -5.57 -30.48
CA PHE A 61 -0.83 -6.17 -29.63
C PHE A 61 -0.64 -7.67 -29.84
N GLY A 62 -1.60 -8.37 -30.44
CA GLY A 62 -1.59 -9.83 -30.60
C GLY A 62 -2.10 -10.59 -29.37
N GLU A 63 -2.73 -11.75 -29.61
CA GLU A 63 -3.41 -12.56 -28.57
C GLU A 63 -2.49 -12.97 -27.40
N ASN A 64 -1.21 -13.24 -27.66
CA ASN A 64 -0.27 -13.62 -26.61
C ASN A 64 0.04 -12.46 -25.64
N LEU A 65 0.08 -11.23 -26.15
CA LEU A 65 0.36 -10.05 -25.31
C LEU A 65 -0.89 -9.59 -24.55
N THR A 66 -2.09 -9.70 -25.14
CA THR A 66 -3.34 -9.41 -24.42
C THR A 66 -3.55 -10.37 -23.25
N HIS A 67 -3.32 -11.67 -23.44
CA HIS A 67 -3.37 -12.65 -22.36
C HIS A 67 -2.32 -12.35 -21.26
N PHE A 68 -1.13 -11.86 -21.62
CA PHE A 68 -0.13 -11.42 -20.64
C PHE A 68 -0.58 -10.19 -19.85
N PHE A 69 -1.29 -9.25 -20.48
CA PHE A 69 -1.88 -8.10 -19.78
C PHE A 69 -2.97 -8.51 -18.80
N GLU A 70 -3.81 -9.48 -19.14
CA GLU A 70 -4.80 -10.02 -18.19
C GLU A 70 -4.14 -10.60 -16.93
N ILE A 71 -3.09 -11.42 -17.11
CA ILE A 71 -2.31 -11.98 -15.99
C ILE A 71 -1.68 -10.86 -15.15
N LEU A 72 -1.11 -9.83 -15.79
CA LEU A 72 -0.56 -8.68 -15.08
C LEU A 72 -1.62 -7.90 -14.30
N GLY A 73 -2.84 -7.79 -14.83
CA GLY A 73 -3.99 -7.20 -14.15
C GLY A 73 -4.35 -7.97 -12.88
N ILE A 74 -4.40 -9.30 -12.95
CA ILE A 74 -4.64 -10.19 -11.80
C ILE A 74 -3.54 -10.03 -10.74
N ILE A 75 -2.27 -9.98 -11.17
CA ILE A 75 -1.14 -9.72 -10.28
C ILE A 75 -1.26 -8.34 -9.62
N GLY A 76 -1.72 -7.32 -10.35
CA GLY A 76 -1.99 -5.97 -9.82
C GLY A 76 -2.99 -5.96 -8.67
N ILE A 77 -4.10 -6.71 -8.80
CA ILE A 77 -5.09 -6.90 -7.72
C ILE A 77 -4.48 -7.64 -6.52
N LEU A 78 -3.72 -8.71 -6.76
CA LEU A 78 -3.08 -9.46 -5.68
C LEU A 78 -2.12 -8.56 -4.87
N ILE A 79 -1.32 -7.75 -5.55
CA ILE A 79 -0.43 -6.77 -4.92
C ILE A 79 -1.24 -5.74 -4.11
N TYR A 80 -2.33 -5.23 -4.67
CA TYR A 80 -3.22 -4.28 -3.99
C TYR A 80 -3.82 -4.89 -2.71
N MET A 81 -4.26 -6.15 -2.77
CA MET A 81 -4.93 -6.85 -1.67
C MET A 81 -3.98 -7.19 -0.51
N ILE A 82 -2.71 -7.49 -0.80
CA ILE A 82 -1.69 -7.84 0.21
C ILE A 82 -0.99 -6.58 0.76
N SER A 83 -1.16 -5.42 0.11
CA SER A 83 -0.56 -4.16 0.55
C SER A 83 -1.24 -3.59 1.80
N LYS A 84 -0.43 -3.09 2.74
CA LYS A 84 -0.90 -2.42 3.96
C LYS A 84 -1.70 -1.14 3.67
N GLU A 85 -2.61 -0.80 4.58
CA GLU A 85 -3.34 0.46 4.55
C GLU A 85 -2.49 1.62 5.08
N LYS A 86 -2.59 2.78 4.44
CA LYS A 86 -1.85 4.01 4.78
C LYS A 86 -1.97 4.40 6.26
N ILE A 87 -3.16 4.20 6.84
CA ILE A 87 -3.44 4.56 8.23
C ILE A 87 -2.59 3.74 9.19
N GLU A 88 -2.35 2.45 8.92
CA GLU A 88 -1.54 1.60 9.79
C GLU A 88 -0.04 1.95 9.73
N ASP A 89 0.48 2.30 8.54
CA ASP A 89 1.90 2.63 8.35
C ASP A 89 2.23 4.01 8.95
N ASP A 90 1.41 5.03 8.64
CA ASP A 90 1.53 6.37 9.22
C ASP A 90 1.34 6.34 10.75
N TYR A 91 0.49 5.42 11.25
CA TYR A 91 0.31 5.21 12.68
C TYR A 91 1.57 4.63 13.33
N ILE A 92 2.22 3.62 12.74
CA ILE A 92 3.46 3.06 13.31
C ILE A 92 4.59 4.09 13.33
N ASP A 93 4.70 4.92 12.28
CA ASP A 93 5.71 5.97 12.24
C ASP A 93 5.42 7.09 13.25
N LYS A 94 4.16 7.49 13.39
CA LYS A 94 3.72 8.40 14.46
C LYS A 94 4.01 7.82 15.84
N LEU A 95 3.72 6.53 16.04
CA LEU A 95 3.95 5.82 17.29
C LEU A 95 5.43 5.82 17.67
N ARG A 96 6.33 5.53 16.72
CA ARG A 96 7.78 5.59 16.93
C ARG A 96 8.24 6.98 17.31
N LEU A 97 7.75 8.01 16.60
CA LEU A 97 8.12 9.40 16.86
C LEU A 97 7.68 9.85 18.25
N GLU A 98 6.43 9.57 18.62
CA GLU A 98 5.91 9.95 19.94
C GLU A 98 6.60 9.17 21.07
N SER A 99 6.89 7.89 20.88
CA SER A 99 7.66 7.10 21.85
C SER A 99 9.08 7.64 22.02
N TYR A 100 9.74 8.05 20.93
CA TYR A 100 11.06 8.69 20.99
C TYR A 100 11.01 10.02 21.76
N GLN A 101 10.06 10.89 21.42
CA GLN A 101 9.88 12.18 22.10
C GLN A 101 9.65 12.01 23.60
N LEU A 102 8.75 11.09 23.99
CA LEU A 102 8.43 10.85 25.40
C LEU A 102 9.63 10.25 26.16
N SER A 103 10.38 9.35 25.52
CA SER A 103 11.61 8.78 26.10
C SER A 103 12.71 9.82 26.28
N ALA A 104 12.88 10.72 25.31
CA ALA A 104 13.81 11.84 25.41
C ALA A 104 13.43 12.80 26.55
N ILE A 105 12.15 13.16 26.69
CA ILE A 105 11.66 14.00 27.78
C ILE A 105 11.91 13.34 29.13
N ILE A 106 11.57 12.06 29.29
CA ILE A 106 11.82 11.31 30.54
C ILE A 106 13.32 11.22 30.83
N GLY A 107 14.15 10.92 29.82
CA GLY A 107 15.61 10.86 29.97
C GLY A 107 16.21 12.19 30.42
N LEU A 108 15.73 13.31 29.87
CA LEU A 108 16.16 14.66 30.28
C LEU A 108 15.74 14.97 31.72
N ILE A 109 14.49 14.70 32.09
CA ILE A 109 13.99 14.91 33.45
C ILE A 109 14.80 14.06 34.45
N LEU A 110 15.04 12.79 34.13
CA LEU A 110 15.83 11.89 34.96
C LEU A 110 17.27 12.40 35.10
N SER A 111 17.87 12.90 34.02
CA SER A 111 19.23 13.47 34.04
C SER A 111 19.32 14.71 34.93
N ILE A 112 18.33 15.61 34.86
CA ILE A 112 18.24 16.80 35.72
C ILE A 112 18.07 16.39 37.19
N LEU A 113 17.21 15.41 37.47
CA LEU A 113 17.02 14.89 38.83
C LEU A 113 18.32 14.27 39.39
N LEU A 114 18.98 13.40 38.61
CA LEU A 114 20.23 12.77 39.02
C LEU A 114 21.31 13.83 39.32
N TYR A 115 21.44 14.85 38.47
CA TYR A 115 22.37 15.94 38.68
C TYR A 115 22.05 16.76 39.95
N SER A 116 20.77 16.93 40.29
CA SER A 116 20.33 17.62 41.51
C SER A 116 20.73 16.85 42.79
N PHE A 117 20.63 15.52 42.76
CA PHE A 117 20.97 14.69 43.93
C PHE A 117 22.47 14.44 44.08
N SER A 118 23.21 14.29 42.98
CA SER A 118 24.65 14.05 43.02
C SER A 118 25.34 14.63 41.79
N LYS A 119 26.13 15.68 42.03
CA LYS A 119 26.87 16.41 40.99
C LYS A 119 28.00 15.59 40.38
N ASP A 120 28.57 14.64 41.14
CA ASP A 120 29.75 13.86 40.77
C ASP A 120 29.42 12.45 40.27
N LEU A 121 28.16 12.20 39.87
CA LEU A 121 27.74 10.94 39.28
C LEU A 121 28.49 10.65 37.98
N LYS A 122 29.40 9.67 38.03
CA LYS A 122 30.11 9.15 36.86
C LYS A 122 29.36 7.96 36.30
N LEU A 123 28.41 8.23 35.41
CA LEU A 123 27.79 7.21 34.57
C LEU A 123 28.64 7.00 33.32
N THR A 124 28.97 5.75 33.02
CA THR A 124 29.57 5.41 31.73
C THR A 124 28.52 5.49 30.63
N LEU A 125 28.97 5.82 29.41
CA LEU A 125 28.10 6.10 28.26
C LEU A 125 27.18 4.92 27.91
N ASP A 126 27.70 3.70 28.03
CA ASP A 126 26.98 2.45 27.80
C ASP A 126 25.77 2.30 28.72
N TYR A 127 25.91 2.55 30.03
CA TYR A 127 24.76 2.52 30.95
C TYR A 127 23.72 3.58 30.60
N PHE A 128 24.14 4.78 30.20
CA PHE A 128 23.23 5.85 29.80
C PHE A 128 22.42 5.46 28.55
N ILE A 129 23.10 4.97 27.51
CA ILE A 129 22.45 4.51 26.27
C ILE A 129 21.52 3.33 26.55
N MET A 130 21.95 2.36 27.36
CA MET A 130 21.16 1.18 27.67
C MET A 130 19.86 1.56 28.42
N ILE A 131 19.96 2.41 29.45
CA ILE A 131 18.79 2.92 30.19
C ILE A 131 17.83 3.66 29.23
N TYR A 132 18.36 4.53 28.37
CA TYR A 132 17.56 5.26 27.40
C TYR A 132 16.80 4.33 26.45
N LEU A 133 17.48 3.31 25.90
CA LEU A 133 16.87 2.33 25.01
C LEU A 133 15.80 1.48 25.72
N ILE A 134 16.04 1.07 26.97
CA ILE A 134 15.06 0.33 27.77
C ILE A 134 13.78 1.15 27.98
N PHE A 135 13.92 2.44 28.32
CA PHE A 135 12.77 3.34 28.43
C PHE A 135 12.02 3.46 27.10
N TYR A 136 12.74 3.68 26.00
CA TYR A 136 12.14 3.75 24.67
C TYR A 136 11.35 2.49 24.29
N PHE A 137 11.95 1.31 24.45
CA PHE A 137 11.27 0.06 24.14
C PHE A 137 10.05 -0.18 25.02
N THR A 138 10.14 0.16 26.30
CA THR A 138 9.01 0.03 27.24
C THR A 138 7.86 0.94 26.84
N ILE A 139 8.14 2.23 26.59
CA ILE A 139 7.14 3.23 26.18
C ILE A 139 6.51 2.84 24.82
N PHE A 140 7.33 2.43 23.86
CA PHE A 140 6.86 1.96 22.56
C PHE A 140 5.95 0.73 22.69
N SER A 141 6.33 -0.23 23.54
CA SER A 141 5.54 -1.45 23.76
C SER A 141 4.21 -1.18 24.45
N ILE A 142 4.16 -0.23 25.40
CA ILE A 142 2.93 0.19 26.07
C ILE A 142 2.02 0.90 25.09
N LYS A 143 2.52 1.92 24.37
CA LYS A 143 1.73 2.67 23.39
C LYS A 143 1.17 1.77 22.29
N LYS A 144 1.97 0.82 21.78
CA LYS A 144 1.54 -0.17 20.79
C LYS A 144 0.39 -1.08 21.26
N ARG A 145 0.17 -1.21 22.58
CA ARG A 145 -0.91 -2.04 23.15
C ARG A 145 -2.16 -1.23 23.53
N MET A 146 -2.04 0.08 23.69
CA MET A 146 -3.14 0.94 24.11
C MET A 146 -4.05 1.36 22.96
N ASP A 147 -3.54 1.31 21.73
CA ASP A 147 -4.30 1.53 20.49
C ASP A 147 -4.40 0.21 19.68
#